data_AF-A0A2V8NE68-F1
#
_entry.id   AF-A0A2V8NE68-F1
#
_cell.length_a   1.000
_cell.length_b   1.000
_cell.length_c   1.000
_cell.angle_alpha   90.00
_cell.angle_beta   90.00
_cell.angle_gamma   90.00
#
_symmetry.space_group_name_H-M   'P 1'
#
loop_
_entity.id
_entity.type
_entity.pdbx_description
1 polymer ?
#
loop_
_entity_poly.entity_id
_entity_poly.type
_entity_poly.pdbx_seq_one_letter_code
_entity_poly.pdbx_strand_id
1 'polypeptide(L)'
;MRVVDGVFQAHYYQTTEKVYKVTNQTDRARTVFIEHPIRQDWELTDKTRKPDGKSAHFYRFRIPLEPHASVEFPVTERRALMDSYALVNFTRSDLELFIARNQIDAQTRDALGKLIEIKTRIAEADARLASV
;
A
#
# COMPACT_ATOMS: atom_id res chain seq x y z
N MET A 1 9.34 9.31 -2.09
CA MET A 1 10.32 8.61 -2.94
C MET A 1 11.69 9.20 -2.70
N ARG A 2 12.77 8.44 -2.91
CA ARG A 2 14.14 8.96 -2.81
C ARG A 2 15.12 8.16 -3.66
N VAL A 3 16.26 8.77 -3.99
CA VAL A 3 17.40 8.09 -4.65
C VAL A 3 18.54 8.00 -3.64
N VAL A 4 19.10 6.81 -3.45
CA VAL A 4 20.25 6.55 -2.57
C VAL A 4 21.20 5.61 -3.31
N ASP A 5 22.46 6.00 -3.50
CA ASP A 5 23.52 5.19 -4.13
C ASP A 5 23.12 4.54 -5.48
N GLY A 6 22.44 5.31 -6.35
CA GLY A 6 22.00 4.82 -7.65
C GLY A 6 20.77 3.89 -7.60
N VAL A 7 20.11 3.77 -6.45
CA VAL A 7 18.86 3.02 -6.27
C VAL A 7 17.71 3.99 -6.04
N PHE A 8 16.67 3.88 -6.86
CA PHE A 8 15.39 4.57 -6.69
C PHE A 8 14.48 3.76 -5.75
N GLN A 9 14.06 4.39 -4.64
CA GLN A 9 13.17 3.81 -3.65
C GLN A 9 11.78 4.44 -3.73
N ALA A 10 10.78 3.61 -4.03
CA ALA A 10 9.37 3.97 -4.04
C ALA A 10 8.72 3.53 -2.72
N HIS A 11 8.35 4.48 -1.87
CA HIS A 11 7.62 4.23 -0.63
C HIS A 11 6.13 4.50 -0.84
N TYR A 12 5.28 3.53 -0.51
CA TYR A 12 3.83 3.66 -0.62
C TYR A 12 3.14 2.81 0.44
N TYR A 13 1.85 3.07 0.67
CA TYR A 13 1.02 2.24 1.54
C TYR A 13 0.12 1.35 0.69
N GLN A 14 0.00 0.08 1.06
CA GLN A 14 -1.13 -0.74 0.63
C GLN A 14 -2.21 -0.68 1.71
N THR A 15 -3.43 -0.37 1.33
CA THR A 15 -4.59 -0.29 2.25
C THR A 15 -5.59 -1.38 1.90
N THR A 16 -6.21 -1.99 2.90
CA THR A 16 -7.27 -2.99 2.77
C THR A 16 -8.39 -2.67 3.75
N GLU A 17 -9.62 -2.91 3.34
CA GLU A 17 -10.80 -2.79 4.19
C GLU A 17 -11.55 -4.13 4.23
N LYS A 18 -11.90 -4.56 5.43
CA LYS A 18 -12.77 -5.72 5.67
C LYS A 18 -14.00 -5.26 6.43
N VAL A 19 -15.18 -5.40 5.81
CA VAL A 19 -16.46 -5.02 6.42
C VAL A 19 -17.11 -6.24 7.05
N TYR A 20 -17.32 -6.20 8.36
CA TYR A 20 -18.09 -7.19 9.09
C TYR A 20 -19.55 -6.73 9.17
N LYS A 21 -20.47 -7.53 8.63
CA LYS A 21 -21.90 -7.30 8.80
C LYS A 21 -22.39 -8.18 9.95
N VAL A 22 -22.93 -7.55 10.99
CA VAL A 22 -23.41 -8.27 12.17
C VAL A 22 -24.87 -7.93 12.38
N THR A 23 -25.72 -8.96 12.47
CA THR A 23 -27.15 -8.84 12.72
C THR A 23 -27.49 -9.62 13.98
N ASN A 24 -28.18 -8.98 14.91
CA ASN A 24 -28.78 -9.67 16.05
C ASN A 24 -30.15 -10.19 15.64
N GLN A 25 -30.29 -11.49 15.38
CA GLN A 25 -31.56 -12.11 14.98
C GLN A 25 -32.47 -12.49 16.16
N THR A 26 -32.17 -12.03 17.37
CA THR A 26 -32.89 -12.41 18.59
C THR A 26 -33.70 -11.24 19.15
N ASP A 27 -34.73 -11.56 19.94
CA ASP A 27 -35.57 -10.56 20.61
C ASP A 27 -34.92 -9.89 21.83
N ARG A 28 -33.62 -10.14 22.07
CA ARG A 28 -32.88 -9.59 23.22
C ARG A 28 -31.64 -8.86 22.74
N ALA A 29 -31.25 -7.81 23.45
CA ALA A 29 -29.97 -7.14 23.20
C ALA A 29 -28.80 -8.13 23.38
N ARG A 30 -27.82 -8.05 22.47
CA ARG A 30 -26.63 -8.90 22.46
C ARG A 30 -25.38 -8.06 22.30
N THR A 31 -24.27 -8.57 22.81
CA THR A 31 -22.94 -8.02 22.52
C THR A 31 -22.16 -9.07 21.73
N VAL A 32 -21.70 -8.69 20.55
CA VAL A 32 -20.82 -9.52 19.72
C VAL A 32 -19.39 -9.01 19.85
N PHE A 33 -18.42 -9.91 19.98
CA PHE A 33 -17.01 -9.59 19.89
C PHE A 33 -16.49 -10.01 18.52
N ILE A 34 -15.96 -9.06 17.76
CA ILE A 34 -15.25 -9.33 16.52
C ILE A 34 -13.77 -9.45 16.85
N GLU A 35 -13.20 -10.61 16.56
CA GLU A 35 -11.76 -10.84 16.61
C GLU A 35 -11.18 -10.69 15.20
N HIS A 36 -10.38 -9.64 15.01
CA HIS A 36 -9.68 -9.38 13.77
C HIS A 36 -8.21 -9.77 13.92
N PRO A 37 -7.67 -10.69 13.09
CA PRO A 37 -6.29 -11.11 13.20
C PRO A 37 -5.31 -9.95 13.07
N ILE A 38 -4.29 -9.92 13.93
CA ILE A 38 -3.14 -9.05 13.78
C ILE A 38 -2.27 -9.66 12.69
N ARG A 39 -2.06 -8.92 11.61
CA ARG A 39 -1.22 -9.35 10.49
C ARG A 39 0.15 -8.69 10.60
N GLN A 40 1.19 -9.46 10.32
CA GLN A 40 2.56 -8.95 10.31
C GLN A 40 2.69 -7.78 9.32
N ASP A 41 3.34 -6.70 9.75
CA ASP A 41 3.58 -5.47 8.98
C ASP A 41 2.32 -4.67 8.60
N TRP A 42 1.14 -5.05 9.09
CA TRP A 42 -0.09 -4.29 8.95
C TRP A 42 -0.45 -3.58 10.25
N GLU A 43 -0.99 -2.37 10.11
CA GLU A 43 -1.51 -1.56 11.21
C GLU A 43 -2.93 -1.09 10.92
N LEU A 44 -3.75 -0.98 11.96
CA LEU A 44 -5.07 -0.37 11.86
C LEU A 44 -4.90 1.11 11.48
N THR A 45 -5.71 1.57 10.53
CA THR A 45 -5.76 3.00 10.19
C THR A 45 -6.66 3.76 11.17
N ASP A 46 -6.57 5.08 11.11
CA ASP A 46 -7.45 6.03 11.80
C ASP A 46 -8.93 5.91 11.40
N LYS A 47 -9.23 5.31 10.24
CA LYS A 47 -10.59 4.99 9.80
C LYS A 47 -11.22 3.83 10.58
N THR A 48 -10.40 3.01 11.24
CA THR A 48 -10.89 1.91 12.08
C THR A 48 -11.13 2.39 13.50
N ARG A 49 -12.29 2.06 14.07
CA ARG A 49 -12.56 2.30 15.50
C ARG A 49 -11.47 1.64 16.34
N LYS A 50 -11.02 2.32 17.42
CA LYS A 50 -10.02 1.74 18.32
C LYS A 50 -10.49 0.39 18.88
N PRO A 51 -9.62 -0.63 18.92
CA PRO A 51 -9.95 -1.91 19.55
C PRO A 51 -10.29 -1.73 21.03
N ASP A 52 -11.32 -2.45 21.48
CA ASP A 52 -11.67 -2.55 22.90
C ASP A 52 -10.69 -3.46 23.66
N GLY A 53 -9.98 -4.33 22.95
CA GLY A 53 -8.89 -5.14 23.49
C GLY A 53 -7.91 -5.60 22.41
N LYS A 54 -6.73 -6.04 22.84
CA LYS A 54 -5.68 -6.59 21.97
C LYS A 54 -5.02 -7.79 22.65
N SER A 55 -4.89 -8.89 21.92
CA SER A 55 -4.08 -10.05 22.32
C SER A 55 -2.82 -10.15 21.46
N ALA A 56 -2.05 -11.23 21.61
CA ALA A 56 -0.89 -11.49 20.76
C ALA A 56 -1.26 -11.64 19.26
N HIS A 57 -2.47 -12.11 18.96
CA HIS A 57 -2.88 -12.47 17.60
C HIS A 57 -4.13 -11.75 17.10
N PHE A 58 -4.85 -11.01 17.95
CA PHE A 58 -6.11 -10.40 17.56
C PHE A 58 -6.32 -9.00 18.14
N TYR A 59 -6.89 -8.13 17.33
CA TYR A 59 -7.66 -6.98 17.79
C TYR A 59 -9.08 -7.43 18.12
N ARG A 60 -9.64 -6.95 19.23
CA ARG A 60 -11.00 -7.29 19.65
C ARG A 60 -11.86 -6.04 19.66
N PHE A 61 -13.01 -6.13 19.00
CA PHE A 61 -14.01 -5.05 18.94
C PHE A 61 -15.31 -5.53 19.56
N ARG A 62 -15.83 -4.75 20.51
CA ARG A 62 -17.11 -4.98 21.16
C ARG A 62 -18.20 -4.26 20.39
N ILE A 63 -19.22 -5.00 19.95
CA ILE A 63 -20.33 -4.48 19.16
C ILE A 63 -21.64 -4.75 19.93
N PRO A 64 -22.16 -3.77 20.69
CA PRO A 64 -23.49 -3.88 21.27
C PRO A 64 -24.56 -3.75 20.17
N LEU A 65 -25.58 -4.60 20.22
CA LEU A 65 -26.66 -4.67 19.26
C LEU A 65 -27.99 -4.85 19.99
N GLU A 66 -28.93 -3.95 19.69
CA GLU A 66 -30.33 -4.09 20.10
C GLU A 66 -31.00 -5.29 19.40
N PRO A 67 -32.18 -5.76 19.87
CA PRO A 67 -32.96 -6.77 19.17
C PRO A 67 -33.17 -6.41 17.69
N HIS A 68 -32.97 -7.38 16.79
CA HIS A 68 -33.18 -7.22 15.34
C HIS A 68 -32.33 -6.15 14.64
N ALA A 69 -31.36 -5.53 15.35
CA ALA A 69 -30.48 -4.53 14.78
C ALA A 69 -29.39 -5.17 13.89
N SER A 70 -29.02 -4.43 12.84
CA SER A 70 -27.89 -4.77 11.97
C SER A 70 -26.90 -3.62 11.93
N VAL A 71 -25.61 -3.93 11.93
CA VAL A 71 -24.52 -2.96 11.84
C VAL A 71 -23.46 -3.45 10.87
N GLU A 72 -22.89 -2.51 10.12
CA GLU A 72 -21.66 -2.73 9.37
C GLU A 72 -20.48 -2.17 10.17
N PHE A 73 -19.44 -2.97 10.33
CA PHE A 73 -18.25 -2.61 11.07
C PHE A 73 -17.02 -2.75 10.16
N PRO A 74 -16.58 -1.67 9.49
CA PRO A 74 -15.38 -1.69 8.67
C PRO A 74 -14.11 -1.74 9.54
N VAL A 75 -13.18 -2.60 9.15
CA VAL A 75 -11.81 -2.65 9.68
C VAL A 75 -10.88 -2.37 8.52
N THR A 76 -10.27 -1.19 8.54
CA THR A 76 -9.27 -0.74 7.57
C THR A 76 -7.86 -0.90 8.14
N GLU A 77 -7.01 -1.59 7.40
CA GLU A 77 -5.60 -1.78 7.69
C GLU A 77 -4.73 -1.18 6.59
N ARG A 78 -3.51 -0.77 6.93
CA ARG A 78 -2.48 -0.44 5.96
C ARG A 78 -1.16 -1.12 6.28
N ARG A 79 -0.36 -1.40 5.26
CA ARG A 79 1.06 -1.76 5.41
C ARG A 79 1.92 -0.81 4.59
N ALA A 80 3.06 -0.42 5.15
CA ALA A 80 4.07 0.31 4.41
C ALA A 80 4.82 -0.65 3.49
N LEU A 81 5.06 -0.24 2.25
CA LEU A 81 5.83 -0.98 1.26
C LEU A 81 6.95 -0.09 0.71
N MET A 82 8.03 -0.75 0.32
CA MET A 82 9.17 -0.12 -0.33
C MET A 82 9.61 -0.99 -1.50
N ASP A 83 9.52 -0.45 -2.70
CA ASP A 83 10.13 -1.07 -3.87
C ASP A 83 11.45 -0.36 -4.20
N SER A 84 12.45 -1.11 -4.67
CA SER A 84 13.78 -0.60 -4.99
C SER A 84 14.17 -0.96 -6.42
N TYR A 85 14.62 0.04 -7.17
CA TYR A 85 15.00 -0.08 -8.57
C TYR A 85 16.40 0.44 -8.76
N ALA A 86 17.31 -0.42 -9.22
CA ALA A 86 18.63 0.04 -9.64
C ALA A 86 18.47 0.94 -10.87
N LEU A 87 18.87 2.21 -10.77
CA LEU A 87 18.71 3.19 -11.84
C LEU A 87 19.44 2.77 -13.12
N VAL A 88 20.50 1.96 -13.00
CA VAL A 88 21.22 1.37 -14.14
C VAL A 88 20.35 0.44 -14.99
N ASN A 89 19.37 -0.25 -14.39
CA ASN A 89 18.46 -1.16 -15.09
C ASN A 89 17.06 -0.57 -15.31
N PHE A 90 16.80 0.66 -14.82
CA PHE A 90 15.52 1.32 -14.99
C PHE A 90 15.22 1.59 -16.47
N THR A 91 14.05 1.14 -16.92
CA THR A 91 13.58 1.20 -18.31
C THR A 91 12.40 2.14 -18.49
N ARG A 92 12.02 2.40 -19.76
CA ARG A 92 10.81 3.15 -20.09
C ARG A 92 9.52 2.42 -19.68
N SER A 93 9.50 1.09 -19.78
CA SER A 93 8.36 0.28 -19.33
C SER A 93 8.15 0.36 -17.82
N ASP A 94 9.22 0.43 -17.03
CA ASP A 94 9.12 0.67 -15.59
C ASP A 94 8.48 2.04 -15.31
N LEU A 95 8.96 3.09 -15.99
CA LEU A 95 8.41 4.44 -15.85
C LEU A 95 6.90 4.47 -16.15
N GLU A 96 6.46 3.82 -17.21
CA GLU A 96 5.04 3.73 -17.59
C GLU A 96 4.20 3.00 -16.53
N LEU A 97 4.72 1.91 -15.97
CA LEU A 97 4.05 1.18 -14.89
C LEU A 97 3.84 2.06 -13.65
N PHE A 98 4.85 2.85 -13.28
CA PHE A 98 4.78 3.79 -12.16
C PHE A 98 3.77 4.92 -12.38
N ILE A 99 3.68 5.43 -13.61
CA ILE A 99 2.68 6.43 -14.01
C ILE A 99 1.27 5.82 -13.93
N ALA A 100 1.07 4.63 -14.49
CA ALA A 100 -0.22 3.94 -14.52
C ALA A 100 -0.75 3.62 -13.12
N ARG A 101 0.16 3.34 -12.17
CA ARG A 101 -0.17 3.09 -10.75
C ARG A 101 -0.32 4.37 -9.92
N ASN A 102 -0.16 5.55 -10.54
CA ASN A 102 -0.15 6.85 -9.87
C ASN A 102 0.83 6.89 -8.68
N GLN A 103 1.97 6.21 -8.82
CA GLN A 103 2.96 6.06 -7.74
C GLN A 103 4.02 7.16 -7.76
N ILE A 104 4.26 7.83 -8.89
CA ILE A 104 5.24 8.91 -9.05
C ILE A 104 4.55 10.27 -9.31
N ASP A 105 5.10 11.35 -8.76
CA ASP A 105 4.69 12.71 -9.07
C ASP A 105 5.32 13.23 -10.38
N ALA A 106 4.90 14.43 -10.82
CA ALA A 106 5.39 15.03 -12.07
C ALA A 106 6.90 15.29 -12.06
N GLN A 107 7.44 15.76 -10.93
CA GLN A 107 8.87 16.04 -10.80
C GLN A 107 9.71 14.76 -10.92
N THR A 108 9.29 13.68 -10.26
CA THR A 108 9.96 12.38 -10.30
C THR A 108 9.87 11.77 -11.69
N ARG A 109 8.71 11.89 -12.34
CA ARG A 109 8.51 11.47 -13.74
C ARG A 109 9.50 12.14 -14.68
N ASP A 110 9.63 13.46 -14.58
CA ASP A 110 10.54 14.23 -15.45
C ASP A 110 12.00 13.86 -15.20
N ALA A 111 12.40 13.67 -13.94
CA ALA A 111 13.75 13.27 -13.59
C ALA A 111 14.11 11.88 -14.14
N LEU A 112 13.20 10.91 -13.98
CA LEU A 112 13.38 9.55 -14.51
C LEU A 112 13.35 9.53 -16.05
N GLY A 113 12.52 10.37 -16.68
CA GLY A 113 12.50 10.56 -18.13
C GLY A 113 13.85 11.04 -18.67
N LYS A 114 14.41 12.09 -18.07
CA LYS A 114 15.75 12.62 -18.43
C LYS A 114 16.85 11.59 -18.24
N LEU A 115 16.79 10.80 -17.18
CA LEU A 115 17.75 9.73 -16.95
C LEU A 115 17.72 8.69 -18.08
N ILE A 116 16.53 8.27 -18.51
CA ILE A 116 16.38 7.33 -19.63
C ILE A 116 16.98 7.93 -20.91
N GLU A 117 16.72 9.20 -21.21
CA GLU A 117 17.29 9.88 -22.38
C GLU A 117 18.82 9.93 -22.36
N ILE A 118 19.43 10.25 -21.21
CA ILE A 118 20.88 10.25 -21.06
C ILE A 118 21.44 8.85 -21.32
N LYS A 119 20.81 7.81 -20.79
CA LYS A 119 21.24 6.41 -21.00
C LYS A 119 21.14 6.00 -22.47
N THR A 120 20.08 6.38 -23.17
CA THR A 120 19.95 6.14 -24.61
C THR A 120 21.09 6.81 -25.39
N ARG A 121 21.41 8.07 -25.08
CA ARG A 121 22.51 8.78 -25.73
C ARG A 121 23.88 8.15 -25.49
N ILE A 122 24.13 7.61 -24.29
CA ILE A 122 25.36 6.88 -23.97
C ILE A 122 25.44 5.61 -24.81
N ALA A 123 24.38 4.80 -24.83
CA ALA A 123 24.35 3.56 -25.61
C ALA A 123 24.55 3.80 -27.12
N GLU A 124 23.97 4.87 -27.67
CA GLU A 124 24.20 5.28 -29.06
C GLU A 124 25.64 5.74 -29.32
N ALA A 125 26.28 6.41 -28.36
CA ALA A 125 27.67 6.84 -28.47
C ALA A 125 28.63 5.64 -28.43
N ASP A 126 28.40 4.70 -27.52
CA ASP A 126 29.20 3.48 -27.40
C ASP A 126 29.06 2.60 -28.65
N ALA A 127 27.86 2.48 -29.21
CA ALA A 127 27.63 1.76 -30.46
C ALA A 127 28.39 2.40 -31.64
N ARG A 128 28.44 3.74 -31.72
CA ARG A 128 29.26 4.44 -32.73
C ARG A 128 30.74 4.15 -32.54
N LEU A 129 31.26 4.20 -31.31
CA LEU A 129 32.67 3.92 -31.01
C LEU A 129 33.08 2.48 -31.34
N ALA A 130 32.19 1.50 -31.12
CA ALA A 130 32.45 0.09 -31.43
C ALA A 130 32.38 -0.25 -32.94
N SER A 131 31.86 0.67 -33.77
CA SER A 131 31.75 0.51 -35.22
C SER A 131 32.90 1.13 -36.02
N VAL A 132 33.91 1.68 -35.33
CA VAL A 132 35.14 2.27 -35.88
C VAL A 132 36.32 1.33 -35.64
#